data_AF-A0A140L4A6-F1
#
_entry.id   AF-A0A140L4A6-F1
#
_cell.length_a   1.000
_cell.length_b   1.000
_cell.length_c   1.000
_cell.angle_alpha   90.00
_cell.angle_beta   90.00
_cell.angle_gamma   90.00
#
_symmetry.space_group_name_H-M   'P 1'
#
loop_
_entity.id
_entity.type
_entity.pdbx_description
1 polymer ?
#
loop_
_entity_poly.entity_id
_entity_poly.type
_entity_poly.pdbx_seq_one_letter_code
_entity_poly.pdbx_strand_id
1 'polypeptide(L)'
;MSSMIKVKNRIISWKYLIAAIPIVLYALSNRQSMPFFEELHNVTANFWDYIFMSFSDVYLLLFYFFPLILFISTVYINRTFEYIELIRLGSYKKWIFTRLKQLFKIDIFFILIFLGSLILTSFNTSFSMEWSNVGLIDISGNEILYYSRHYFSKPIIALLLQLGLLLLTTTTFQLMLCILYARFKKSSLLHLLNGLLYLYGSISFKVFPPSMKLVMMPNYLSLFHGVASFDSIMIPFVIVISVLLILIFIANNIDRNYRNSKNYLVKNLPVLVYGLLCLMGILFHISKHANKELTIWDGFIVTFMGTTNEIFSLISFAFYIVVFVGAVYFVQLRLQRYLSEMSYYTMIRYRSMNKWFLSWFPGILKTIMILLLTLLAGTISIALLKGYSIIVPENLFEILYHFIVNGFLQLLFYVIFVIIVSFATKDVFKSFITLLTLTVFMFPGFRLNDLVPVGLNSMGYVLEGHSVFLISIKLAVYIAIEVVVLQYLFNKKDYIV
;
A
#
# COMPACT_ATOMS: atom_id res chain seq x y z
N MET A 1 -2.80 9.74 -51.31
CA MET A 1 -2.08 10.53 -50.27
C MET A 1 -2.81 11.84 -49.99
N SER A 2 -4.12 11.79 -49.74
CA SER A 2 -4.91 12.91 -49.23
C SER A 2 -6.09 12.35 -48.44
N SER A 3 -6.44 13.02 -47.34
CA SER A 3 -7.47 12.64 -46.35
C SER A 3 -7.16 11.40 -45.46
N MET A 4 -6.09 11.49 -44.67
CA MET A 4 -6.12 10.87 -43.35
C MET A 4 -7.34 11.40 -42.60
N ILE A 5 -8.37 10.56 -42.47
CA ILE A 5 -9.50 10.79 -41.58
C ILE A 5 -8.91 10.85 -40.16
N LYS A 6 -8.51 12.05 -39.73
CA LYS A 6 -8.44 12.40 -38.31
C LYS A 6 -9.89 12.34 -37.83
N VAL A 7 -10.35 11.15 -37.44
CA VAL A 7 -11.49 11.05 -36.52
C VAL A 7 -11.02 11.77 -35.27
N LYS A 8 -11.37 13.05 -35.18
CA LYS A 8 -11.11 13.89 -34.03
C LYS A 8 -12.01 13.28 -32.95
N ASN A 9 -11.46 12.34 -32.17
CA ASN A 9 -12.12 11.74 -31.01
C ASN A 9 -12.41 12.86 -29.99
N ARG A 10 -13.40 13.71 -30.27
CA ARG A 10 -13.95 14.69 -29.37
C ARG A 10 -14.88 13.94 -28.42
N ILE A 11 -14.26 13.34 -27.41
CA ILE A 11 -14.99 12.64 -26.34
C ILE A 11 -15.71 13.67 -25.47
N ILE A 12 -15.18 14.88 -25.39
CA ILE A 12 -15.86 16.01 -24.75
C ILE A 12 -16.73 16.69 -25.81
N SER A 13 -18.03 16.67 -25.58
CA SER A 13 -19.07 17.29 -26.41
C SER A 13 -19.97 18.13 -25.52
N TRP A 14 -20.49 19.23 -26.05
CA TRP A 14 -21.48 20.07 -25.37
C TRP A 14 -22.72 19.29 -24.95
N LYS A 15 -23.02 18.17 -25.64
CA LYS A 15 -24.14 17.27 -25.30
C LYS A 15 -24.06 16.71 -23.89
N TYR A 16 -22.86 16.61 -23.31
CA TYR A 16 -22.68 16.14 -21.94
C TYR A 16 -23.12 17.15 -20.87
N LEU A 17 -23.43 18.40 -21.24
CA LEU A 17 -24.07 19.36 -20.33
C LEU A 17 -25.44 18.88 -19.85
N ILE A 18 -26.10 17.96 -20.55
CA ILE A 18 -27.34 17.30 -20.08
C ILE A 18 -27.11 16.58 -18.74
N ALA A 19 -25.88 16.14 -18.44
CA ALA A 19 -25.55 15.53 -17.16
C ALA A 19 -25.66 16.53 -15.98
N ALA A 20 -25.75 17.83 -16.25
CA ALA A 20 -26.00 18.83 -15.23
C ALA A 20 -27.45 18.79 -14.70
N ILE A 21 -28.42 18.34 -15.50
CA ILE A 21 -29.84 18.47 -15.18
C ILE A 21 -30.20 17.74 -13.86
N PRO A 22 -29.85 16.46 -13.65
CA PRO A 22 -30.19 15.78 -12.39
C PRO A 22 -29.50 16.41 -11.18
N ILE A 23 -28.26 16.90 -11.36
CA ILE A 23 -27.50 17.58 -10.32
C ILE A 23 -28.19 18.88 -9.90
N VAL A 24 -28.61 19.70 -10.88
CA VAL A 24 -29.30 20.97 -10.63
C VAL A 24 -30.64 20.71 -9.95
N LEU A 25 -31.43 19.75 -10.43
CA LEU A 25 -32.72 19.42 -9.80
C LEU A 25 -32.55 18.96 -8.35
N TYR A 26 -31.55 18.11 -8.09
CA TYR A 26 -31.25 17.66 -6.74
C TYR A 26 -30.79 18.80 -5.83
N ALA A 27 -29.86 19.64 -6.30
CA ALA A 27 -29.38 20.79 -5.54
C ALA A 27 -30.47 21.85 -5.29
N LEU A 28 -31.40 22.04 -6.24
CA LEU A 28 -32.58 22.90 -6.03
C LEU A 28 -33.52 22.33 -4.97
N SER A 29 -33.72 21.01 -4.92
CA SER A 29 -34.48 20.35 -3.86
C SER A 29 -33.88 20.64 -2.48
N ASN A 30 -32.56 20.51 -2.34
CA ASN A 30 -31.85 20.83 -1.09
C ASN A 30 -31.90 22.33 -0.76
N ARG A 31 -31.86 23.19 -1.78
CA ARG A 31 -32.03 24.63 -1.59
C ARG A 31 -33.42 24.99 -1.06
N GLN A 32 -34.47 24.29 -1.50
CA GLN A 32 -35.84 24.54 -1.05
C GLN A 32 -36.10 24.08 0.39
N SER A 33 -35.38 23.07 0.88
CA SER A 33 -35.53 22.59 2.26
C SER A 33 -34.78 23.45 3.30
N MET A 34 -33.73 24.16 2.89
CA MET A 34 -32.89 24.93 3.83
C MET A 34 -33.64 26.08 4.56
N PRO A 35 -34.50 26.90 3.91
CA PRO A 35 -35.22 27.96 4.61
C PRO A 35 -36.11 27.46 5.76
N PHE A 36 -36.70 26.28 5.59
CA PHE A 36 -37.49 25.65 6.65
C PHE A 36 -36.59 25.24 7.83
N PHE A 37 -35.37 24.77 7.56
CA PHE A 37 -34.38 24.46 8.59
C PHE A 37 -33.89 25.71 9.33
N GLU A 38 -33.63 26.80 8.59
CA GLU A 38 -33.25 28.11 9.15
C GLU A 38 -34.31 28.65 10.11
N GLU A 39 -35.59 28.57 9.73
CA GLU A 39 -36.72 29.01 10.55
C GLU A 39 -36.90 28.14 11.80
N LEU A 40 -36.84 26.81 11.65
CA LEU A 40 -37.01 25.86 12.75
C LEU A 40 -35.95 26.02 13.84
N HIS A 41 -34.70 26.28 13.45
CA HIS A 41 -33.56 26.34 14.37
C HIS A 41 -33.03 27.76 14.62
N ASN A 42 -33.66 28.78 14.05
CA ASN A 42 -33.26 30.18 14.14
C ASN A 42 -31.77 30.40 13.81
N VAL A 43 -31.31 29.80 12.71
CA VAL A 43 -29.94 29.90 12.20
C VAL A 43 -29.95 30.42 10.77
N THR A 44 -28.81 30.94 10.33
CA THR A 44 -28.60 31.42 8.97
C THR A 44 -27.63 30.52 8.22
N ALA A 45 -28.02 30.09 7.03
CA ALA A 45 -27.19 29.40 6.07
C ALA A 45 -26.41 30.41 5.22
N ASN A 46 -25.33 29.91 4.62
CA ASN A 46 -24.53 30.66 3.67
C ASN A 46 -24.33 29.86 2.37
N PHE A 47 -23.65 30.49 1.43
CA PHE A 47 -23.28 29.92 0.13
C PHE A 47 -22.65 28.51 0.21
N TRP A 48 -21.81 28.25 1.20
CA TRP A 48 -21.10 26.97 1.33
C TRP A 48 -22.03 25.84 1.75
N ASP A 49 -23.03 26.11 2.56
CA ASP A 49 -23.96 25.07 3.05
C ASP A 49 -24.73 24.43 1.91
N TYR A 50 -25.23 25.24 0.98
CA TYR A 50 -25.92 24.78 -0.23
C TYR A 50 -25.01 23.90 -1.12
N ILE A 51 -23.73 24.27 -1.24
CA ILE A 51 -22.74 23.48 -1.98
C ILE A 51 -22.48 22.15 -1.26
N PHE A 52 -22.12 22.18 0.03
CA PHE A 52 -21.67 20.98 0.74
C PHE A 52 -22.78 19.96 0.96
N MET A 53 -24.01 20.41 1.23
CA MET A 53 -25.17 19.51 1.35
C MET A 53 -25.37 18.68 0.09
N SER A 54 -25.09 19.23 -1.10
CA SER A 54 -25.28 18.50 -2.36
C SER A 54 -24.00 17.80 -2.83
N PHE A 55 -22.83 18.42 -2.61
CA PHE A 55 -21.55 17.92 -3.12
C PHE A 55 -21.03 16.70 -2.37
N SER A 56 -21.33 16.62 -1.06
CA SER A 56 -20.87 15.54 -0.19
C SER A 56 -21.94 14.47 0.04
N ASP A 57 -23.13 14.65 -0.53
CA ASP A 57 -24.23 13.70 -0.42
C ASP A 57 -23.91 12.40 -1.17
N VAL A 58 -24.02 11.29 -0.44
CA VAL A 58 -23.69 9.97 -0.97
C VAL A 58 -24.69 9.50 -2.01
N TYR A 59 -25.96 9.90 -1.92
CA TYR A 59 -26.94 9.49 -2.92
C TYR A 59 -26.61 10.08 -4.28
N LEU A 60 -26.31 11.38 -4.34
CA LEU A 60 -25.92 12.03 -5.60
C LEU A 60 -24.59 11.47 -6.13
N LEU A 61 -23.60 11.31 -5.25
CA LEU A 61 -22.29 10.79 -5.64
C LEU A 61 -22.35 9.34 -6.13
N LEU A 62 -23.02 8.46 -5.39
CA LEU A 62 -22.95 7.02 -5.59
C LEU A 62 -23.97 6.51 -6.63
N PHE A 63 -25.17 7.07 -6.67
CA PHE A 63 -26.21 6.61 -7.59
C PHE A 63 -26.20 7.35 -8.94
N TYR A 64 -25.64 8.56 -9.00
CA TYR A 64 -25.62 9.35 -10.23
C TYR A 64 -24.20 9.62 -10.75
N PHE A 65 -23.38 10.33 -9.98
CA PHE A 65 -22.11 10.85 -10.48
C PHE A 65 -21.07 9.75 -10.76
N PHE A 66 -20.86 8.84 -9.82
CA PHE A 66 -19.90 7.74 -9.95
C PHE A 66 -20.27 6.77 -11.09
N PRO A 67 -21.52 6.30 -11.23
CA PRO A 67 -21.93 5.45 -12.35
C PRO A 67 -21.79 6.13 -13.70
N LEU A 68 -22.09 7.43 -13.78
CA LEU A 68 -21.87 8.23 -15.00
C LEU A 68 -20.39 8.21 -15.41
N ILE A 69 -19.48 8.48 -14.47
CA ILE A 69 -18.03 8.45 -14.73
C ILE A 69 -17.58 7.06 -15.18
N LEU A 70 -18.00 6.00 -14.49
CA LEU A 70 -17.62 4.64 -14.86
C LEU A 70 -18.15 4.24 -16.24
N PHE A 71 -19.38 4.62 -16.57
CA PHE A 71 -19.98 4.38 -17.88
C PHE A 71 -19.21 5.08 -19.00
N ILE A 72 -18.94 6.37 -18.84
CA ILE A 72 -18.19 7.15 -19.83
C ILE A 72 -16.76 6.62 -19.98
N SER A 73 -16.12 6.26 -18.86
CA SER A 73 -14.79 5.65 -18.84
C SER A 73 -14.77 4.34 -19.61
N THR A 74 -15.77 3.49 -19.41
CA THR A 74 -15.91 2.20 -20.11
C THR A 74 -16.11 2.39 -21.61
N VAL A 75 -17.03 3.28 -22.01
CA VAL A 75 -17.27 3.61 -23.42
C VAL A 75 -15.99 4.16 -24.06
N TYR A 76 -15.28 5.02 -23.34
CA TYR A 76 -14.04 5.60 -23.81
C TYR A 76 -12.95 4.56 -24.04
N ILE A 77 -12.71 3.70 -23.05
CA ILE A 77 -11.71 2.63 -23.12
C ILE A 77 -12.02 1.70 -24.30
N ASN A 78 -13.29 1.29 -24.45
CA ASN A 78 -13.69 0.35 -25.49
C ASN A 78 -13.57 0.95 -26.91
N ARG A 79 -13.91 2.23 -27.09
CA ARG A 79 -13.80 2.91 -28.40
C ARG A 79 -12.37 3.23 -28.82
N THR A 80 -11.45 3.33 -27.87
CA THR A 80 -10.06 3.77 -28.14
C THR A 80 -9.03 2.67 -28.07
N PHE A 81 -9.49 1.42 -28.11
CA PHE A 81 -8.62 0.27 -28.19
C PHE A 81 -8.55 -0.25 -29.61
N GLU A 82 -7.72 0.42 -30.41
CA GLU A 82 -7.35 -0.07 -31.74
C GLU A 82 -5.98 -0.76 -31.69
N TYR A 83 -5.89 -1.93 -32.31
CA TYR A 83 -4.63 -2.67 -32.44
C TYR A 83 -3.53 -1.83 -33.10
N ILE A 84 -3.91 -0.94 -34.03
CA ILE A 84 -2.98 -0.05 -34.74
C ILE A 84 -2.34 0.96 -33.79
N GLU A 85 -3.10 1.54 -32.86
CA GLU A 85 -2.56 2.45 -31.84
C GLU A 85 -1.65 1.72 -30.85
N LEU A 86 -2.00 0.49 -30.47
CA LEU A 86 -1.18 -0.34 -29.59
C LEU A 86 0.18 -0.69 -30.24
N ILE A 87 0.19 -0.98 -31.55
CA ILE A 87 1.43 -1.23 -32.31
C ILE A 87 2.30 0.03 -32.34
N ARG A 88 1.71 1.22 -32.55
CA ARG A 88 2.43 2.51 -32.54
C ARG A 88 3.01 2.85 -31.17
N LEU A 89 2.28 2.55 -30.09
CA LEU A 89 2.73 2.80 -28.71
C LEU A 89 3.76 1.78 -28.22
N GLY A 90 3.81 0.59 -28.82
CA GLY A 90 4.80 -0.45 -28.57
C GLY A 90 4.68 -1.18 -27.22
N SER A 91 3.80 -0.74 -26.31
CA SER A 91 3.59 -1.42 -25.02
C SER A 91 2.20 -1.13 -24.43
N TYR A 92 1.65 -2.10 -23.68
CA TYR A 92 0.40 -1.92 -22.92
C TYR A 92 0.56 -0.88 -21.82
N LYS A 93 1.72 -0.82 -21.16
CA LYS A 93 2.06 0.23 -20.17
C LYS A 93 1.81 1.63 -20.74
N LYS A 94 2.42 1.96 -21.89
CA LYS A 94 2.26 3.28 -22.52
C LYS A 94 0.81 3.55 -22.91
N TRP A 95 0.08 2.52 -23.37
CA TRP A 95 -1.34 2.64 -23.65
C TRP A 95 -2.15 2.97 -22.39
N ILE A 96 -1.96 2.24 -21.28
CA ILE A 96 -2.65 2.48 -20.00
C ILE A 96 -2.45 3.91 -19.52
N PHE A 97 -1.20 4.38 -19.44
CA PHE A 97 -0.92 5.75 -18.95
C PHE A 97 -1.43 6.84 -19.89
N THR A 98 -1.38 6.62 -21.21
CA THR A 98 -1.92 7.59 -22.18
C THR A 98 -3.44 7.70 -22.06
N ARG A 99 -4.13 6.57 -21.86
CA ARG A 99 -5.58 6.55 -21.65
C ARG A 99 -5.98 7.13 -20.30
N LEU A 100 -5.23 6.81 -19.24
CA LEU A 100 -5.45 7.41 -17.92
C LEU A 100 -5.35 8.94 -17.97
N LYS A 101 -4.35 9.49 -18.67
CA LYS A 101 -4.22 10.95 -18.85
C LYS A 101 -5.41 11.58 -19.57
N GLN A 102 -6.05 10.86 -20.49
CA GLN A 102 -7.24 11.33 -21.19
C GLN A 102 -8.49 11.22 -20.33
N LEU A 103 -8.64 10.12 -19.59
CA LEU A 103 -9.71 9.92 -18.61
C LEU A 103 -9.64 10.95 -17.48
N PHE A 104 -8.45 11.30 -16.99
CA PHE A 104 -8.27 12.38 -16.01
C PHE A 104 -8.81 13.73 -16.50
N LYS A 105 -8.66 14.04 -17.80
CA LYS A 105 -9.26 15.26 -18.38
C LYS A 105 -10.78 15.18 -18.45
N ILE A 106 -11.32 13.99 -18.68
CA ILE A 106 -12.77 13.74 -18.67
C ILE A 106 -13.30 13.93 -17.24
N ASP A 107 -12.60 13.42 -16.23
CA ASP A 107 -12.95 13.61 -14.82
C ASP A 107 -12.99 15.09 -14.44
N ILE A 108 -11.93 15.84 -14.77
CA ILE A 108 -11.91 17.29 -14.54
C ILE A 108 -13.11 17.97 -15.21
N PHE A 109 -13.45 17.60 -16.45
CA PHE A 109 -14.60 18.17 -17.15
C PHE A 109 -15.93 17.88 -16.44
N PHE A 110 -16.17 16.63 -16.00
CA PHE A 110 -17.41 16.26 -15.30
C PHE A 110 -17.48 16.85 -13.88
N ILE A 111 -16.36 16.96 -13.19
CA ILE A 111 -16.28 17.62 -11.89
C ILE A 111 -16.56 19.12 -12.03
N LEU A 112 -16.05 19.78 -13.08
CA LEU A 112 -16.37 21.17 -13.36
C LEU A 112 -17.85 21.37 -13.69
N ILE A 113 -18.49 20.44 -14.42
CA ILE A 113 -19.95 20.45 -14.63
C ILE A 113 -20.65 20.33 -13.28
N PHE A 114 -20.24 19.40 -12.43
CA PHE A 114 -20.85 19.18 -11.13
C PHE A 114 -20.74 20.43 -10.25
N LEU A 115 -19.53 20.96 -10.06
CA LEU A 115 -19.30 22.21 -9.31
C LEU A 115 -20.06 23.38 -9.93
N GLY A 116 -20.04 23.53 -11.26
CA GLY A 116 -20.74 24.60 -11.96
C GLY A 116 -22.26 24.58 -11.70
N SER A 117 -22.87 23.40 -11.69
CA SER A 117 -24.28 23.21 -11.33
C SER A 117 -24.57 23.60 -9.87
N LEU A 118 -23.67 23.26 -8.95
CA LEU A 118 -23.83 23.61 -7.53
C LEU A 118 -23.65 25.12 -7.28
N ILE A 119 -22.70 25.75 -7.96
CA ILE A 119 -22.49 27.20 -7.89
C ILE A 119 -23.71 27.93 -8.47
N LEU A 120 -24.26 27.46 -9.59
CA LEU A 120 -25.44 28.05 -10.23
C LEU A 120 -26.66 27.99 -9.30
N THR A 121 -26.85 26.87 -8.60
CA THR A 121 -27.95 26.72 -7.64
C THR A 121 -27.72 27.47 -6.34
N SER A 122 -26.48 27.78 -5.97
CA SER A 122 -26.14 28.58 -4.79
C SER A 122 -26.12 30.09 -5.07
N PHE A 123 -26.32 30.50 -6.33
CA PHE A 123 -26.34 31.91 -6.71
C PHE A 123 -27.49 32.66 -6.01
N ASN A 124 -27.21 33.91 -5.61
CA ASN A 124 -28.09 34.79 -4.81
C ASN A 124 -28.29 34.37 -3.34
N THR A 125 -27.28 33.73 -2.74
CA THR A 125 -27.23 33.43 -1.29
C THR A 125 -26.13 34.26 -0.62
N SER A 126 -26.16 34.37 0.72
CA SER A 126 -25.18 35.13 1.49
C SER A 126 -23.79 34.46 1.39
N PHE A 127 -22.79 35.20 0.93
CA PHE A 127 -21.43 34.70 0.83
C PHE A 127 -20.60 35.10 2.05
N SER A 128 -19.99 34.12 2.70
CA SER A 128 -18.99 34.32 3.77
C SER A 128 -17.80 33.41 3.54
N MET A 129 -16.60 33.80 3.99
CA MET A 129 -15.42 32.93 3.95
C MET A 129 -15.36 31.94 5.14
N GLU A 130 -16.23 32.14 6.13
CA GLU A 130 -16.37 31.30 7.31
C GLU A 130 -17.58 30.36 7.18
N TRP A 131 -17.58 29.30 7.99
CA TRP A 131 -18.74 28.41 8.13
C TRP A 131 -19.94 29.17 8.71
N SER A 132 -21.14 28.77 8.31
CA SER A 132 -22.37 29.33 8.86
C SER A 132 -22.70 28.76 10.23
N ASN A 133 -23.75 29.30 10.85
CA ASN A 133 -24.29 28.79 12.12
C ASN A 133 -25.02 27.45 11.95
N VAL A 134 -25.47 27.11 10.74
CA VAL A 134 -26.08 25.81 10.44
C VAL A 134 -25.11 24.67 10.77
N GLY A 135 -23.83 24.82 10.45
CA GLY A 135 -22.81 23.80 10.76
C GLY A 135 -22.55 23.55 12.25
N LEU A 136 -23.15 24.29 13.18
CA LEU A 136 -23.04 24.02 14.63
C LEU A 136 -24.02 22.96 15.13
N ILE A 137 -25.09 22.74 14.38
CA ILE A 137 -26.23 21.97 14.86
C ILE A 137 -26.01 20.49 14.57
N ASP A 138 -25.82 19.70 15.63
CA ASP A 138 -25.74 18.24 15.56
C ASP A 138 -27.16 17.62 15.62
N ILE A 139 -27.83 17.59 14.48
CA ILE A 139 -29.17 17.00 14.31
C ILE A 139 -29.16 16.10 13.08
N SER A 140 -29.95 15.01 13.15
CA SER A 140 -30.17 14.10 12.03
C SER A 140 -30.57 14.86 10.76
N GLY A 141 -29.82 14.68 9.68
CA GLY A 141 -30.01 15.39 8.42
C GLY A 141 -29.05 16.57 8.19
N ASN A 142 -28.32 17.02 9.22
CA ASN A 142 -27.28 18.07 9.11
C ASN A 142 -25.85 17.56 9.33
N GLU A 143 -25.68 16.25 9.45
CA GLU A 143 -24.39 15.60 9.76
C GLU A 143 -23.27 16.03 8.81
N ILE A 144 -23.58 16.20 7.51
CA ILE A 144 -22.61 16.63 6.50
C ILE A 144 -21.94 17.94 6.90
N LEU A 145 -22.73 18.96 7.27
CA LEU A 145 -22.20 20.28 7.61
C LEU A 145 -21.56 20.29 8.99
N TYR A 146 -22.16 19.59 9.95
CA TYR A 146 -21.64 19.47 11.31
C TYR A 146 -20.22 18.89 11.34
N TYR A 147 -20.02 17.70 10.74
CA TYR A 147 -18.71 17.07 10.70
C TYR A 147 -17.73 17.83 9.80
N SER A 148 -18.19 18.39 8.68
CA SER A 148 -17.31 19.20 7.83
C SER A 148 -16.78 20.43 8.58
N ARG A 149 -17.61 21.11 9.36
CA ARG A 149 -17.16 22.22 10.20
C ARG A 149 -16.24 21.75 11.33
N HIS A 150 -16.55 20.62 11.96
CA HIS A 150 -15.77 20.10 13.09
C HIS A 150 -14.31 19.83 12.70
N TYR A 151 -14.08 19.26 11.51
CA TYR A 151 -12.75 18.86 11.06
C TYR A 151 -12.04 19.92 10.20
N PHE A 152 -12.75 20.83 9.55
CA PHE A 152 -12.15 21.83 8.66
C PHE A 152 -12.37 23.24 9.19
N SER A 153 -11.27 23.98 9.39
CA SER A 153 -11.35 25.38 9.85
C SER A 153 -12.03 26.32 8.86
N LYS A 154 -11.90 26.05 7.55
CA LYS A 154 -12.49 26.85 6.47
C LYS A 154 -13.22 25.98 5.44
N PRO A 155 -14.39 26.41 4.94
CA PRO A 155 -15.14 25.67 3.93
C PRO A 155 -14.37 25.48 2.63
N ILE A 156 -13.56 26.46 2.21
CA ILE A 156 -12.79 26.33 0.96
C ILE A 156 -11.75 25.20 1.02
N ILE A 157 -11.20 24.91 2.21
CA ILE A 157 -10.24 23.81 2.41
C ILE A 157 -10.97 22.47 2.28
N ALA A 158 -12.14 22.35 2.91
CA ALA A 158 -12.98 21.16 2.78
C ALA A 158 -13.36 20.89 1.31
N LEU A 159 -13.66 21.94 0.53
CA LEU A 159 -14.01 21.79 -0.88
C LEU A 159 -12.83 21.29 -1.71
N LEU A 160 -11.65 21.89 -1.52
CA LEU A 160 -10.43 21.49 -2.24
C LEU A 160 -10.04 20.05 -1.92
N LEU A 161 -10.14 19.65 -0.66
CA LEU A 161 -9.85 18.28 -0.23
C LEU A 161 -10.89 17.29 -0.77
N GLN A 162 -12.18 17.64 -0.74
CA GLN A 162 -13.23 16.80 -1.32
C GLN A 162 -13.01 16.58 -2.83
N LEU A 163 -12.63 17.63 -3.56
CA LEU A 163 -12.27 17.53 -4.98
C LEU A 163 -11.03 16.66 -5.21
N GLY A 164 -10.01 16.84 -4.38
CA GLY A 164 -8.79 16.04 -4.43
C GLY A 164 -9.06 14.56 -4.20
N LEU A 165 -9.87 14.23 -3.18
CA LEU A 165 -10.26 12.86 -2.87
C LEU A 165 -11.09 12.25 -4.00
N LEU A 166 -12.10 12.98 -4.50
CA LEU A 166 -12.95 12.51 -5.59
C LEU A 166 -12.15 12.20 -6.86
N LEU A 167 -11.24 13.10 -7.27
CA LEU A 167 -10.34 12.89 -8.42
C LEU A 167 -9.42 11.68 -8.21
N LEU A 168 -8.85 11.54 -7.02
CA LEU A 168 -7.98 10.42 -6.69
C LEU A 168 -8.74 9.09 -6.75
N THR A 169 -9.97 9.06 -6.23
CA THR A 169 -10.83 7.88 -6.26
C THR A 169 -11.28 7.54 -7.67
N THR A 170 -11.75 8.50 -8.48
CA THR A 170 -12.17 8.19 -9.87
C THR A 170 -11.01 7.69 -10.72
N THR A 171 -9.84 8.31 -10.58
CA THR A 171 -8.63 7.88 -11.32
C THR A 171 -8.13 6.49 -10.92
N THR A 172 -8.26 6.09 -9.65
CA THR A 172 -7.91 4.72 -9.23
C THR A 172 -8.82 3.68 -9.89
N PHE A 173 -10.15 3.89 -9.89
CA PHE A 173 -11.08 2.99 -10.56
C PHE A 173 -10.86 2.93 -12.07
N GLN A 174 -10.56 4.06 -12.70
CA GLN A 174 -10.23 4.12 -14.12
C GLN A 174 -8.94 3.38 -14.46
N LEU A 175 -7.90 3.51 -13.64
CA LEU A 175 -6.65 2.76 -13.82
C LEU A 175 -6.90 1.26 -13.73
N MET A 176 -7.72 0.82 -12.77
CA MET A 176 -8.14 -0.58 -12.66
C MET A 176 -8.90 -1.05 -13.92
N LEU A 177 -9.84 -0.26 -14.44
CA LEU A 177 -10.55 -0.56 -15.69
C LEU A 177 -9.58 -0.69 -16.88
N CYS A 178 -8.63 0.24 -17.02
CA CYS A 178 -7.61 0.19 -18.07
C CYS A 178 -6.72 -1.07 -17.96
N ILE A 179 -6.28 -1.43 -16.75
CA ILE A 179 -5.48 -2.63 -16.49
C ILE A 179 -6.24 -3.89 -16.89
N LEU A 180 -7.48 -4.04 -16.43
CA LEU A 180 -8.30 -5.22 -16.68
C LEU A 180 -8.61 -5.35 -18.17
N TYR A 181 -8.95 -4.25 -18.83
CA TYR A 181 -9.23 -4.29 -20.26
C TYR A 181 -7.98 -4.56 -21.09
N ALA A 182 -6.83 -3.95 -20.76
CA ALA A 182 -5.56 -4.26 -21.42
C ALA A 182 -5.20 -5.75 -21.30
N ARG A 183 -5.56 -6.39 -20.18
CA ARG A 183 -5.31 -7.80 -19.91
C ARG A 183 -6.26 -8.74 -20.64
N PHE A 184 -7.57 -8.51 -20.54
CA PHE A 184 -8.59 -9.46 -21.02
C PHE A 184 -9.14 -9.15 -22.41
N LYS A 185 -9.11 -7.89 -22.84
CA LYS A 185 -9.58 -7.40 -24.15
C LYS A 185 -11.04 -7.77 -24.49
N LYS A 186 -11.87 -8.00 -23.47
CA LYS A 186 -13.30 -8.30 -23.64
C LYS A 186 -14.11 -7.12 -23.14
N SER A 187 -14.94 -6.54 -24.02
CA SER A 187 -15.87 -5.47 -23.67
C SER A 187 -16.91 -5.95 -22.64
N SER A 188 -17.37 -7.20 -22.74
CA SER A 188 -18.30 -7.80 -21.77
C SER A 188 -17.76 -7.78 -20.35
N LEU A 189 -16.45 -7.99 -20.16
CA LEU A 189 -15.81 -7.96 -18.85
C LEU A 189 -15.79 -6.55 -18.25
N LEU A 190 -15.62 -5.51 -19.08
CA LEU A 190 -15.74 -4.12 -18.61
C LEU A 190 -17.17 -3.78 -18.18
N HIS A 191 -18.18 -4.18 -18.96
CA HIS A 191 -19.57 -3.93 -18.62
C HIS A 191 -19.97 -4.66 -17.34
N LEU A 192 -19.56 -5.93 -17.18
CA LEU A 192 -19.74 -6.69 -15.95
C LEU A 192 -19.08 -5.99 -14.75
N LEU A 193 -17.82 -5.57 -14.90
CA LEU A 193 -17.10 -4.90 -13.81
C LEU A 193 -17.77 -3.58 -13.42
N ASN A 194 -18.23 -2.80 -14.39
CA ASN A 194 -18.95 -1.56 -14.12
C ASN A 194 -20.23 -1.83 -13.32
N GLY A 195 -21.01 -2.86 -13.72
CA GLY A 195 -22.17 -3.31 -12.96
C GLY A 195 -21.82 -3.76 -11.53
N LEU A 196 -20.73 -4.52 -11.36
CA LEU A 196 -20.25 -4.96 -10.05
C LEU A 196 -19.77 -3.79 -9.18
N LEU A 197 -19.12 -2.77 -9.76
CA LEU A 197 -18.68 -1.58 -9.02
C LEU A 197 -19.86 -0.72 -8.56
N TYR A 198 -20.89 -0.61 -9.39
CA TYR A 198 -22.14 0.05 -9.01
C TYR A 198 -22.87 -0.69 -7.88
N LEU A 199 -23.00 -2.02 -8.00
CA LEU A 199 -23.58 -2.86 -6.94
C LEU A 199 -22.75 -2.78 -5.66
N TYR A 200 -21.42 -2.82 -5.78
CA TYR A 200 -20.50 -2.66 -4.66
C TYR A 200 -20.74 -1.33 -3.95
N GLY A 201 -20.79 -0.21 -4.66
CA GLY A 201 -21.11 1.08 -4.06
C GLY A 201 -22.46 1.05 -3.31
N SER A 202 -23.49 0.51 -3.96
CA SER A 202 -24.86 0.50 -3.42
C SER A 202 -24.98 -0.35 -2.16
N ILE A 203 -24.39 -1.55 -2.17
CA ILE A 203 -24.36 -2.48 -1.03
C ILE A 203 -23.47 -1.94 0.07
N SER A 204 -22.31 -1.37 -0.29
CA SER A 204 -21.33 -0.83 0.65
C SER A 204 -21.89 0.28 1.51
N PHE A 205 -22.74 1.14 0.95
CA PHE A 205 -23.39 2.21 1.72
C PHE A 205 -24.48 1.72 2.68
N LYS A 206 -25.29 0.73 2.28
CA LYS A 206 -26.48 0.31 3.05
C LYS A 206 -26.28 -0.90 3.96
N VAL A 207 -25.38 -1.82 3.60
CA VAL A 207 -25.34 -3.17 4.17
C VAL A 207 -24.09 -3.41 5.01
N PHE A 208 -22.97 -2.76 4.68
CA PHE A 208 -21.72 -3.05 5.37
C PHE A 208 -21.74 -2.49 6.80
N PRO A 209 -21.27 -3.27 7.80
CA PRO A 209 -21.25 -2.82 9.17
C PRO A 209 -20.19 -1.73 9.37
N PRO A 210 -20.39 -0.77 10.30
CA PRO A 210 -19.42 0.29 10.60
C PRO A 210 -18.02 -0.19 10.98
N SER A 211 -17.82 -1.46 11.30
CA SER A 211 -16.50 -2.06 11.53
C SER A 211 -15.67 -2.23 10.25
N MET A 212 -16.31 -2.28 9.08
CA MET A 212 -15.67 -2.47 7.77
C MET A 212 -15.35 -1.14 7.06
N LYS A 213 -14.95 -0.12 7.83
CA LYS A 213 -14.67 1.25 7.35
C LYS A 213 -13.71 1.29 6.14
N LEU A 214 -12.74 0.36 6.09
CA LEU A 214 -11.74 0.24 5.01
C LEU A 214 -12.30 -0.21 3.66
N VAL A 215 -13.49 -0.81 3.63
CA VAL A 215 -14.13 -1.34 2.42
C VAL A 215 -15.38 -0.52 2.08
N MET A 216 -15.65 0.54 2.83
CA MET A 216 -16.81 1.40 2.57
C MET A 216 -16.50 2.36 1.43
N MET A 217 -17.13 2.16 0.27
CA MET A 217 -17.01 3.03 -0.90
C MET A 217 -17.34 4.51 -0.61
N PRO A 218 -18.39 4.84 0.19
CA PRO A 218 -18.71 6.22 0.53
C PRO A 218 -17.54 6.99 1.16
N ASN A 219 -16.70 6.31 1.93
CA ASN A 219 -15.56 6.91 2.63
C ASN A 219 -14.48 7.47 1.68
N TYR A 220 -14.52 7.06 0.42
CA TYR A 220 -13.57 7.48 -0.61
C TYR A 220 -14.20 8.39 -1.68
N LEU A 221 -15.53 8.43 -1.78
CA LEU A 221 -16.26 9.35 -2.66
C LEU A 221 -16.62 10.66 -1.96
N SER A 222 -16.93 10.58 -0.66
CA SER A 222 -17.30 11.71 0.19
C SER A 222 -16.34 11.81 1.37
N LEU A 223 -15.62 12.93 1.44
CA LEU A 223 -14.68 13.27 2.49
C LEU A 223 -15.37 13.33 3.85
N PHE A 224 -16.63 13.80 3.90
CA PHE A 224 -17.45 13.76 5.09
C PHE A 224 -17.53 12.33 5.67
N HIS A 225 -17.93 11.35 4.85
CA HIS A 225 -18.01 9.95 5.31
C HIS A 225 -16.66 9.35 5.66
N GLY A 226 -15.61 9.72 4.91
CA GLY A 226 -14.25 9.29 5.21
C GLY A 226 -13.79 9.77 6.57
N VAL A 227 -13.97 11.06 6.85
CA VAL A 227 -13.58 11.69 8.11
C VAL A 227 -14.44 11.18 9.26
N ALA A 228 -15.77 11.11 9.11
CA ALA A 228 -16.68 10.60 10.14
C ALA A 228 -16.42 9.11 10.45
N SER A 229 -15.95 8.33 9.48
CA SER A 229 -15.59 6.94 9.72
C SER A 229 -14.23 6.81 10.42
N PHE A 230 -13.19 7.47 9.92
CA PHE A 230 -11.82 7.23 10.37
C PHE A 230 -11.34 8.19 11.47
N ASP A 231 -12.16 9.16 11.86
CA ASP A 231 -11.80 10.27 12.77
C ASP A 231 -10.53 11.01 12.35
N SER A 232 -10.26 11.02 11.03
CA SER A 232 -9.04 11.59 10.46
C SER A 232 -9.23 11.99 9.01
N ILE A 233 -8.76 13.19 8.68
CA ILE A 233 -8.73 13.73 7.31
C ILE A 233 -7.78 12.94 6.41
N MET A 234 -6.67 12.43 6.96
CA MET A 234 -5.59 11.86 6.15
C MET A 234 -5.84 10.41 5.74
N ILE A 235 -6.54 9.62 6.57
CA ILE A 235 -6.69 8.18 6.37
C ILE A 235 -7.36 7.83 5.02
N PRO A 236 -8.46 8.48 4.59
CA PRO A 236 -9.05 8.23 3.27
C PRO A 236 -8.06 8.41 2.11
N PHE A 237 -7.24 9.45 2.15
CA PHE A 237 -6.23 9.71 1.12
C PHE A 237 -5.13 8.65 1.13
N VAL A 238 -4.60 8.29 2.30
CA VAL A 238 -3.54 7.27 2.42
C VAL A 238 -3.98 5.95 1.81
N ILE A 239 -5.23 5.54 2.04
CA ILE A 239 -5.77 4.27 1.51
C ILE A 239 -5.86 4.33 -0.01
N VAL A 240 -6.48 5.38 -0.58
CA VAL A 240 -6.65 5.50 -2.03
C VAL A 240 -5.28 5.67 -2.73
N ILE A 241 -4.35 6.43 -2.18
CA ILE A 241 -2.97 6.55 -2.69
C ILE A 241 -2.26 5.20 -2.67
N SER A 242 -2.40 4.41 -1.60
CA SER A 242 -1.80 3.08 -1.50
C SER A 242 -2.35 2.15 -2.59
N VAL A 243 -3.67 2.13 -2.81
CA VAL A 243 -4.30 1.36 -3.89
C VAL A 243 -3.83 1.86 -5.27
N LEU A 244 -3.72 3.17 -5.47
CA LEU A 244 -3.22 3.76 -6.72
C LEU A 244 -1.78 3.29 -7.02
N LEU A 245 -0.90 3.32 -6.03
CA LEU A 245 0.49 2.89 -6.18
C LEU A 245 0.60 1.40 -6.52
N ILE A 246 -0.21 0.55 -5.88
CA ILE A 246 -0.30 -0.88 -6.21
C ILE A 246 -0.76 -1.07 -7.66
N LEU A 247 -1.79 -0.34 -8.10
CA LEU A 247 -2.28 -0.42 -9.48
C LEU A 247 -1.24 0.10 -10.49
N ILE A 248 -0.50 1.16 -10.17
CA ILE A 248 0.62 1.66 -10.99
C ILE A 248 1.72 0.60 -11.12
N PHE A 249 2.06 -0.07 -10.01
CA PHE A 249 3.02 -1.17 -10.01
C PHE A 249 2.55 -2.34 -10.89
N ILE A 250 1.26 -2.71 -10.80
CA ILE A 250 0.66 -3.73 -11.67
C ILE A 250 0.73 -3.28 -13.13
N ALA A 251 0.30 -2.05 -13.45
CA ALA A 251 0.33 -1.50 -14.81
C ALA A 251 1.74 -1.48 -15.42
N ASN A 252 2.77 -1.22 -14.61
CA ASN A 252 4.16 -1.24 -15.04
C ASN A 252 4.66 -2.64 -15.44
N ASN A 253 4.06 -3.70 -14.89
CA ASN A 253 4.44 -5.09 -15.13
C ASN A 253 3.57 -5.81 -16.16
N ILE A 254 2.60 -5.11 -16.79
CA ILE A 254 1.78 -5.70 -17.85
C ILE A 254 2.58 -5.68 -19.16
N ASP A 255 3.11 -6.86 -19.51
CA ASP A 255 3.82 -7.09 -20.77
C ASP A 255 2.91 -7.67 -21.85
N ARG A 256 3.34 -7.54 -23.12
CA ARG A 256 2.55 -7.90 -24.30
C ARG A 256 2.30 -9.40 -24.45
N ASN A 257 3.13 -10.22 -23.81
CA ASN A 257 3.08 -11.66 -23.93
C ASN A 257 2.47 -12.29 -22.67
N TYR A 258 1.17 -12.64 -22.74
CA TYR A 258 0.41 -13.23 -21.62
C TYR A 258 1.07 -14.48 -21.02
N ARG A 259 1.73 -15.29 -21.86
CA ARG A 259 2.48 -16.48 -21.42
C ARG A 259 3.65 -16.11 -20.52
N ASN A 260 4.26 -14.95 -20.75
CA ASN A 260 5.34 -14.41 -19.95
C ASN A 260 4.85 -13.91 -18.57
N SER A 261 3.63 -13.37 -18.48
CA SER A 261 3.04 -12.94 -17.19
C SER A 261 2.70 -14.12 -16.27
N LYS A 262 2.14 -15.22 -16.80
CA LYS A 262 1.93 -16.44 -16.02
C LYS A 262 3.26 -17.03 -15.56
N ASN A 263 4.25 -17.08 -16.44
CA ASN A 263 5.60 -17.56 -16.09
C ASN A 263 6.28 -16.63 -15.07
N TYR A 264 6.07 -15.32 -15.15
CA TYR A 264 6.57 -14.34 -14.19
C TYR A 264 5.92 -14.52 -12.81
N LEU A 265 4.60 -14.71 -12.77
CA LEU A 265 3.87 -14.94 -11.52
C LEU A 265 4.30 -16.27 -10.87
N VAL A 266 4.43 -17.34 -11.65
CA VAL A 266 4.95 -18.63 -11.14
C VAL A 266 6.38 -18.48 -10.63
N LYS A 267 7.25 -17.75 -11.36
CA LYS A 267 8.64 -17.50 -10.96
C LYS A 267 8.75 -16.69 -9.66
N ASN A 268 7.82 -15.76 -9.42
CA ASN A 268 7.82 -14.89 -8.24
C ASN A 268 6.84 -15.32 -7.15
N LEU A 269 6.12 -16.44 -7.34
CA LEU A 269 5.15 -16.96 -6.38
C LEU A 269 5.75 -17.14 -4.97
N PRO A 270 6.98 -17.69 -4.81
CA PRO A 270 7.58 -17.83 -3.47
C PRO A 270 7.75 -16.48 -2.75
N VAL A 271 8.14 -15.44 -3.48
CA VAL A 271 8.31 -14.08 -2.93
C VAL A 271 6.96 -13.48 -2.53
N LEU A 272 5.92 -13.70 -3.34
CA LEU A 272 4.55 -13.26 -3.02
C LEU A 272 4.00 -13.98 -1.78
N VAL A 273 4.19 -15.30 -1.68
CA VAL A 273 3.77 -16.09 -0.51
C VAL A 273 4.50 -15.62 0.74
N TYR A 274 5.81 -15.40 0.67
CA TYR A 274 6.58 -14.83 1.77
C TYR A 274 6.07 -13.45 2.21
N GLY A 275 5.82 -12.55 1.25
CA GLY A 275 5.27 -11.22 1.54
C GLY A 275 3.89 -11.28 2.19
N LEU A 276 3.02 -12.18 1.73
CA LEU A 276 1.70 -12.42 2.32
C LEU A 276 1.80 -12.98 3.74
N LEU A 277 2.72 -13.91 4.01
CA LEU A 277 2.95 -14.45 5.35
C LEU A 277 3.46 -13.37 6.31
N CYS A 278 4.39 -12.51 5.86
CA CYS A 278 4.85 -11.37 6.65
C CYS A 278 3.69 -10.42 6.97
N LEU A 279 2.89 -10.04 5.96
CA LEU A 279 1.75 -9.15 6.13
C LEU A 279 0.69 -9.74 7.05
N MET A 280 0.39 -11.03 6.91
CA MET A 280 -0.55 -11.74 7.77
C MET A 280 -0.07 -11.77 9.22
N GLY A 281 1.22 -12.04 9.46
CA GLY A 281 1.80 -12.02 10.80
C GLY A 281 1.75 -10.63 11.44
N ILE A 282 2.10 -9.58 10.69
CA ILE A 282 1.98 -8.19 11.16
C ILE A 282 0.53 -7.86 11.55
N LEU A 283 -0.43 -8.15 10.65
CA LEU A 283 -1.85 -7.91 10.94
C LEU A 283 -2.33 -8.68 12.16
N PHE A 284 -1.91 -9.94 12.31
CA PHE A 284 -2.28 -10.76 13.46
C PHE A 284 -1.76 -10.17 14.78
N HIS A 285 -0.47 -9.81 14.84
CA HIS A 285 0.12 -9.22 16.04
C HIS A 285 -0.51 -7.87 16.40
N ILE A 286 -0.71 -6.97 15.42
CA ILE A 286 -1.30 -5.65 15.66
C ILE A 286 -2.79 -5.77 16.05
N SER A 287 -3.54 -6.67 15.44
CA SER A 287 -4.98 -6.84 15.75
C SER A 287 -5.21 -7.44 17.13
N LYS A 288 -4.36 -8.38 17.57
CA LYS A 288 -4.45 -8.98 18.90
C LYS A 288 -4.35 -7.96 20.04
N HIS A 289 -3.68 -6.83 19.81
CA HIS A 289 -3.39 -5.81 20.83
C HIS A 289 -4.17 -4.50 20.62
N ALA A 290 -5.07 -4.43 19.63
CA ALA A 290 -5.74 -3.21 19.20
C ALA A 290 -6.70 -2.54 20.22
N ASN A 291 -6.95 -3.18 21.37
CA ASN A 291 -7.86 -2.68 22.41
C ASN A 291 -7.14 -2.12 23.64
N LYS A 292 -5.81 -1.98 23.60
CA LYS A 292 -5.01 -1.38 24.66
C LYS A 292 -4.54 -0.01 24.19
N GLU A 293 -4.38 0.96 25.10
CA GLU A 293 -3.83 2.31 24.85
C GLU A 293 -2.35 2.26 24.42
N LEU A 294 -2.05 1.50 23.38
CA LEU A 294 -0.72 1.23 22.89
C LEU A 294 -0.36 2.23 21.80
N THR A 295 0.89 2.65 21.82
CA THR A 295 1.48 3.50 20.79
C THR A 295 1.83 2.66 19.56
N ILE A 296 2.04 3.31 18.42
CA ILE A 296 2.54 2.64 17.19
C ILE A 296 3.84 1.87 17.46
N TRP A 297 4.70 2.40 18.34
CA TRP A 297 5.98 1.80 18.69
C TRP A 297 5.82 0.55 19.54
N ASP A 298 4.84 0.51 20.43
CA ASP A 298 4.50 -0.71 21.18
C ASP A 298 3.98 -1.80 20.23
N GLY A 299 3.11 -1.42 19.29
CA GLY A 299 2.65 -2.32 18.23
C GLY A 299 3.82 -2.86 17.40
N PHE A 300 4.81 -2.02 17.10
CA PHE A 300 6.02 -2.40 16.38
C PHE A 300 6.90 -3.39 17.18
N ILE A 301 7.19 -3.08 18.44
CA ILE A 301 7.99 -3.93 19.34
C ILE A 301 7.32 -5.29 19.51
N VAL A 302 6.00 -5.32 19.78
CA VAL A 302 5.23 -6.56 19.97
C VAL A 302 5.20 -7.41 18.69
N THR A 303 5.17 -6.77 17.52
CA THR A 303 5.21 -7.48 16.23
C THR A 303 6.54 -8.19 16.02
N PHE A 304 7.66 -7.56 16.35
CA PHE A 304 9.00 -8.13 16.19
C PHE A 304 9.62 -8.62 17.51
N MET A 305 8.78 -8.97 18.49
CA MET A 305 9.21 -9.33 19.84
C MET A 305 10.18 -10.51 19.84
N GLY A 306 9.98 -11.45 18.89
CA GLY A 306 10.82 -12.65 18.77
C GLY A 306 10.74 -13.53 20.00
N THR A 307 11.89 -13.99 20.49
CA THR A 307 11.99 -14.72 21.75
C THR A 307 13.18 -14.25 22.57
N THR A 308 13.03 -14.26 23.89
CA THR A 308 14.07 -14.02 24.89
C THR A 308 14.03 -15.11 25.97
N ASN A 309 14.93 -15.03 26.95
CA ASN A 309 14.92 -15.96 28.08
C ASN A 309 13.69 -15.76 28.99
N GLU A 310 13.22 -14.52 29.15
CA GLU A 310 12.07 -14.21 29.99
C GLU A 310 10.75 -14.23 29.20
N ILE A 311 10.80 -13.83 27.93
CA ILE A 311 9.61 -13.67 27.09
C ILE A 311 9.64 -14.67 25.93
N PHE A 312 8.79 -15.70 26.04
CA PHE A 312 8.59 -16.68 24.98
C PHE A 312 7.13 -16.78 24.57
N SER A 313 6.88 -16.72 23.26
CA SER A 313 5.61 -17.16 22.68
C SER A 313 5.87 -17.92 21.38
N LEU A 314 5.18 -19.06 21.20
CA LEU A 314 5.31 -19.87 19.99
C LEU A 314 4.98 -19.07 18.72
N ILE A 315 4.02 -18.15 18.82
CA ILE A 315 3.58 -17.31 17.71
C ILE A 315 4.68 -16.32 17.33
N SER A 316 5.27 -15.62 18.31
CA SER A 316 6.38 -14.69 18.08
C SER A 316 7.61 -15.42 17.52
N PHE A 317 7.89 -16.63 18.00
CA PHE A 317 8.95 -17.50 17.49
C PHE A 317 8.71 -17.90 16.03
N ALA A 318 7.52 -18.40 15.71
CA ALA A 318 7.17 -18.80 14.35
C ALA A 318 7.21 -17.60 13.38
N PHE A 319 6.72 -16.44 13.82
CA PHE A 319 6.79 -15.21 13.03
C PHE A 319 8.24 -14.77 12.80
N TYR A 320 9.10 -14.85 13.82
CA TYR A 320 10.53 -14.58 13.68
C TYR A 320 11.18 -15.48 12.63
N ILE A 321 10.91 -16.79 12.66
CA ILE A 321 11.43 -17.74 11.66
C ILE A 321 10.95 -17.34 10.26
N VAL A 322 9.66 -17.06 10.10
CA VAL A 322 9.10 -16.67 8.80
C VAL A 322 9.80 -15.42 8.27
N VAL A 323 9.96 -14.38 9.09
CA VAL A 323 10.51 -13.10 8.65
C VAL A 323 12.03 -13.17 8.42
N PHE A 324 12.80 -13.58 9.43
CA PHE A 324 14.26 -13.48 9.34
C PHE A 324 14.90 -14.70 8.68
N VAL A 325 14.50 -15.91 9.06
CA VAL A 325 15.04 -17.14 8.45
C VAL A 325 14.48 -17.35 7.03
N GLY A 326 13.19 -17.02 6.82
CA GLY A 326 12.58 -17.05 5.50
C GLY A 326 13.22 -16.08 4.50
N ALA A 327 13.74 -14.93 4.95
CA ALA A 327 14.54 -14.05 4.09
C ALA A 327 15.84 -14.71 3.61
N VAL A 328 16.53 -15.41 4.51
CA VAL A 328 17.80 -16.11 4.22
C VAL A 328 17.59 -17.26 3.23
N TYR A 329 16.42 -17.92 3.25
CA TYR A 329 16.05 -18.93 2.26
C TYR A 329 16.12 -18.40 0.82
N PHE A 330 15.75 -17.14 0.56
CA PHE A 330 15.89 -16.57 -0.79
C PHE A 330 17.35 -16.37 -1.20
N VAL A 331 18.21 -16.03 -0.24
CA VAL A 331 19.65 -15.94 -0.47
C VAL A 331 20.22 -17.31 -0.79
N GLN A 332 19.80 -18.35 -0.06
CA GLN A 332 20.15 -19.74 -0.32
C GLN A 332 19.72 -20.19 -1.72
N LEU A 333 18.47 -19.94 -2.14
CA LEU A 333 18.01 -20.29 -3.49
C LEU A 333 18.85 -19.61 -4.58
N ARG A 334 19.28 -18.38 -4.34
CA ARG A 334 20.18 -17.66 -5.25
C ARG A 334 21.58 -18.28 -5.25
N LEU A 335 22.11 -18.64 -4.08
CA LEU A 335 23.39 -19.33 -3.93
C LEU A 335 23.37 -20.69 -4.65
N GLN A 336 22.28 -21.45 -4.54
CA GLN A 336 22.11 -22.72 -5.24
C GLN A 336 22.25 -22.55 -6.75
N ARG A 337 21.57 -21.56 -7.33
CA ARG A 337 21.73 -21.25 -8.76
C ARG A 337 23.17 -20.91 -9.10
N TYR A 338 23.83 -20.06 -8.30
CA TYR A 338 25.21 -19.68 -8.56
C TYR A 338 26.20 -20.83 -8.45
N LEU A 339 26.01 -21.76 -7.51
CA LEU A 339 26.85 -22.94 -7.33
C LEU A 339 26.56 -24.03 -8.37
N SER A 340 25.29 -24.23 -8.77
CA SER A 340 24.92 -25.19 -9.81
C SER A 340 25.27 -24.71 -11.22
N GLU A 341 25.16 -23.40 -11.47
CA GLU A 341 25.53 -22.75 -12.74
C GLU A 341 27.00 -22.31 -12.75
N MET A 342 27.78 -22.68 -11.73
CA MET A 342 29.20 -22.41 -11.63
C MET A 342 29.95 -23.23 -12.70
N SER A 343 29.79 -22.83 -13.95
CA SER A 343 30.53 -23.34 -15.08
C SER A 343 31.99 -22.90 -14.95
N TYR A 344 32.89 -23.73 -15.45
CA TYR A 344 34.32 -23.41 -15.64
C TYR A 344 34.54 -21.99 -16.20
N TYR A 345 33.62 -21.49 -17.02
CA TYR A 345 33.62 -20.14 -17.59
C TYR A 345 33.59 -19.01 -16.52
N THR A 346 32.81 -19.16 -15.46
CA THR A 346 32.72 -18.15 -14.39
C THR A 346 33.97 -18.11 -13.52
N MET A 347 34.58 -19.26 -13.25
CA MET A 347 35.84 -19.37 -12.51
C MET A 347 37.02 -18.77 -13.31
N ILE A 348 37.08 -19.02 -14.62
CA ILE A 348 38.09 -18.45 -15.52
C ILE A 348 37.96 -16.90 -15.59
N ARG A 349 36.73 -16.38 -15.63
CA ARG A 349 36.48 -14.93 -15.75
C ARG A 349 36.93 -14.11 -14.53
N TYR A 350 36.67 -14.58 -13.31
CA TYR A 350 36.94 -13.80 -12.10
C TYR A 350 38.33 -14.01 -11.50
N ARG A 351 39.06 -15.05 -11.94
CA ARG A 351 40.44 -15.42 -11.54
C ARG A 351 40.66 -15.69 -10.04
N SER A 352 39.70 -15.35 -9.17
CA SER A 352 39.74 -15.57 -7.72
C SER A 352 38.32 -15.67 -7.17
N MET A 353 38.14 -16.54 -6.18
CA MET A 353 36.85 -16.75 -5.53
C MET A 353 36.36 -15.51 -4.79
N ASN A 354 37.28 -14.73 -4.20
CA ASN A 354 36.97 -13.47 -3.53
C ASN A 354 36.34 -12.44 -4.48
N LYS A 355 36.90 -12.26 -5.68
CA LYS A 355 36.34 -11.33 -6.68
C LYS A 355 34.97 -11.80 -7.17
N TRP A 356 34.78 -13.11 -7.32
CA TRP A 356 33.47 -13.67 -7.65
C TRP A 356 32.45 -13.37 -6.55
N PHE A 357 32.78 -13.61 -5.28
CA PHE A 357 31.89 -13.31 -4.14
C PHE A 357 31.52 -11.83 -4.06
N LEU A 358 32.50 -10.93 -4.15
CA LEU A 358 32.30 -9.48 -4.11
C LEU A 358 31.45 -8.94 -5.28
N SER A 359 31.35 -9.67 -6.39
CA SER A 359 30.56 -9.24 -7.55
C SER A 359 29.04 -9.28 -7.30
N TRP A 360 28.55 -10.17 -6.44
CA TRP A 360 27.11 -10.34 -6.18
C TRP A 360 26.70 -10.09 -4.73
N PHE A 361 27.62 -10.20 -3.76
CA PHE A 361 27.34 -10.02 -2.33
C PHE A 361 26.79 -8.63 -1.96
N PRO A 362 27.28 -7.49 -2.51
CA PRO A 362 26.69 -6.17 -2.24
C PRO A 362 25.20 -6.09 -2.62
N GLY A 363 24.78 -6.86 -3.62
CA GLY A 363 23.37 -6.97 -3.99
C GLY A 363 22.51 -7.59 -2.89
N ILE A 364 23.05 -8.52 -2.11
CA ILE A 364 22.35 -9.13 -0.96
C ILE A 364 22.27 -8.15 0.21
N LEU A 365 23.36 -7.42 0.50
CA LEU A 365 23.34 -6.38 1.53
C LEU A 365 22.25 -5.35 1.25
N LYS A 366 22.12 -4.92 -0.01
CA LYS A 366 21.04 -4.04 -0.45
C LYS A 366 19.65 -4.66 -0.23
N THR A 367 19.47 -5.95 -0.53
CA THR A 367 18.20 -6.65 -0.32
C THR A 367 17.83 -6.74 1.16
N ILE A 368 18.79 -7.01 2.06
CA ILE A 368 18.57 -7.02 3.51
C ILE A 368 18.08 -5.66 4.00
N MET A 369 18.75 -4.57 3.59
CA MET A 369 18.33 -3.22 3.96
C MET A 369 16.93 -2.87 3.45
N ILE A 370 16.61 -3.22 2.20
CA ILE A 370 15.27 -3.00 1.64
C ILE A 370 14.22 -3.78 2.43
N LEU A 371 14.50 -5.04 2.80
CA LEU A 371 13.58 -5.86 3.59
C LEU A 371 13.26 -5.19 4.93
N LEU A 372 14.29 -4.79 5.69
CA LEU A 372 14.10 -4.16 7.01
C LEU A 372 13.30 -2.86 6.89
N LEU A 373 13.64 -1.98 5.93
CA LEU A 373 12.89 -0.76 5.70
C LEU A 373 11.43 -1.03 5.30
N THR A 374 11.17 -2.08 4.51
CA THR A 374 9.82 -2.48 4.10
C THR A 374 9.01 -2.99 5.29
N LEU A 375 9.62 -3.79 6.16
CA LEU A 375 8.99 -4.30 7.38
C LEU A 375 8.66 -3.16 8.37
N LEU A 376 9.59 -2.22 8.56
CA LEU A 376 9.38 -1.02 9.37
C LEU A 376 8.22 -0.17 8.83
N ALA A 377 8.27 0.19 7.54
CA ALA A 377 7.21 0.99 6.93
C ALA A 377 5.86 0.27 6.95
N GLY A 378 5.84 -1.03 6.68
CA GLY A 378 4.62 -1.84 6.63
C GLY A 378 3.94 -1.96 7.99
N THR A 379 4.71 -2.21 9.05
CA THR A 379 4.18 -2.29 10.42
C THR A 379 3.62 -0.95 10.91
N ILE A 380 4.36 0.15 10.73
CA ILE A 380 3.89 1.50 11.09
C ILE A 380 2.62 1.85 10.32
N SER A 381 2.57 1.56 9.01
CA SER A 381 1.38 1.83 8.19
C SER A 381 0.15 1.06 8.68
N ILE A 382 0.32 -0.23 9.04
CA ILE A 382 -0.79 -1.05 9.54
C ILE A 382 -1.24 -0.59 10.93
N ALA A 383 -0.31 -0.20 11.81
CA ALA A 383 -0.64 0.34 13.12
C ALA A 383 -1.43 1.65 13.02
N LEU A 384 -1.02 2.56 12.12
CA LEU A 384 -1.75 3.79 11.81
C LEU A 384 -3.18 3.51 11.30
N LEU A 385 -3.33 2.55 10.40
CA LEU A 385 -4.65 2.15 9.89
C LEU A 385 -5.56 1.53 10.96
N LYS A 386 -4.97 1.02 12.05
CA LYS A 386 -5.68 0.47 13.21
C LYS A 386 -5.95 1.50 14.31
N GLY A 387 -5.53 2.74 14.14
CA GLY A 387 -5.82 3.84 15.08
C GLY A 387 -4.87 3.91 16.28
N TYR A 388 -3.69 3.29 16.21
CA TYR A 388 -2.68 3.43 17.26
C TYR A 388 -2.19 4.87 17.37
N SER A 389 -1.89 5.33 18.59
CA SER A 389 -1.46 6.71 18.83
C SER A 389 -0.02 6.96 18.37
N ILE A 390 0.25 8.16 17.85
CA ILE A 390 1.58 8.62 17.39
C ILE A 390 2.33 9.29 18.54
N ILE A 391 2.41 8.63 19.69
CA ILE A 391 3.23 9.12 20.81
C ILE A 391 4.64 8.56 20.63
N VAL A 392 5.64 9.44 20.63
CA VAL A 392 7.05 9.08 20.44
C VAL A 392 7.62 8.64 21.80
N PRO A 393 8.13 7.40 21.93
CA PRO A 393 8.77 6.95 23.16
C PRO A 393 10.17 7.58 23.30
N GLU A 394 10.63 7.73 24.55
CA GLU A 394 11.97 8.26 24.83
C GLU A 394 13.07 7.37 24.23
N ASN A 395 12.85 6.05 24.18
CA ASN A 395 13.81 5.07 23.66
C ASN A 395 13.69 4.82 22.14
N LEU A 396 13.07 5.74 21.38
CA LEU A 396 12.90 5.62 19.92
C LEU A 396 14.21 5.28 19.21
N PHE A 397 15.31 5.94 19.59
CA PHE A 397 16.61 5.73 18.97
C PHE A 397 17.08 4.28 19.16
N GLU A 398 16.94 3.72 20.36
CA GLU A 398 17.33 2.34 20.65
C GLU A 398 16.48 1.34 19.89
N ILE A 399 15.16 1.57 19.80
CA ILE A 399 14.23 0.74 19.03
C ILE A 399 14.64 0.70 17.55
N LEU A 400 14.85 1.87 16.94
CA LEU A 400 15.23 1.97 15.53
C LEU A 400 16.62 1.40 15.27
N TYR A 401 17.58 1.68 16.15
CA TYR A 401 18.93 1.15 16.06
C TYR A 401 18.93 -0.37 16.18
N HIS A 402 18.22 -0.93 17.17
CA HIS A 402 18.12 -2.38 17.35
C HIS A 402 17.51 -3.03 16.11
N PHE A 403 16.40 -2.50 15.60
CA PHE A 403 15.74 -3.09 14.46
C PHE A 403 16.56 -3.00 13.16
N ILE A 404 17.15 -1.83 12.87
CA ILE A 404 17.87 -1.61 11.62
C ILE A 404 19.29 -2.19 11.70
N VAL A 405 20.07 -1.83 12.71
CA VAL A 405 21.48 -2.20 12.81
C VAL A 405 21.62 -3.65 13.27
N ASN A 406 21.01 -4.04 14.39
CA ASN A 406 21.12 -5.43 14.84
C ASN A 406 20.33 -6.37 13.94
N GLY A 407 19.20 -5.95 13.37
CA GLY A 407 18.50 -6.72 12.34
C GLY A 407 19.35 -6.94 11.09
N PHE A 408 20.09 -5.92 10.63
CA PHE A 408 21.01 -6.06 9.49
C PHE A 408 22.16 -7.01 9.81
N LEU A 409 22.83 -6.82 10.96
CA LEU A 409 23.93 -7.67 11.39
C LEU A 409 23.49 -9.12 11.60
N GLN A 410 22.32 -9.36 12.18
CA GLN A 410 21.79 -10.71 12.37
C GLN A 410 21.51 -11.41 11.03
N LEU A 411 20.89 -10.72 10.07
CA LEU A 411 20.65 -11.27 8.74
C LEU A 411 21.96 -11.49 7.98
N LEU A 412 22.95 -10.60 8.15
CA LEU A 412 24.28 -10.75 7.57
C LEU A 412 24.98 -11.99 8.12
N PHE A 413 24.95 -12.20 9.44
CA PHE A 413 25.45 -13.40 10.10
C PHE A 413 24.79 -14.65 9.50
N TYR A 414 23.45 -14.73 9.46
CA TYR A 414 22.78 -15.91 8.89
C TYR A 414 23.13 -16.16 7.43
N VAL A 415 23.29 -15.11 6.62
CA VAL A 415 23.68 -15.23 5.21
C VAL A 415 25.09 -15.79 5.08
N ILE A 416 26.06 -15.26 5.81
CA ILE A 416 27.45 -15.72 5.73
C ILE A 416 27.54 -17.15 6.28
N PHE A 417 26.87 -17.46 7.39
CA PHE A 417 26.76 -18.80 7.94
C PHE A 417 26.28 -19.82 6.89
N VAL A 418 25.16 -19.53 6.22
CA VAL A 418 24.60 -20.40 5.18
C VAL A 418 25.57 -20.58 4.01
N ILE A 419 26.31 -19.54 3.65
CA ILE A 419 27.34 -19.60 2.60
C ILE A 419 28.47 -20.54 3.04
N ILE A 420 29.02 -20.36 4.25
CA ILE A 420 30.09 -21.20 4.82
C ILE A 420 29.68 -22.68 4.80
N VAL A 421 28.51 -23.01 5.33
CA VAL A 421 28.04 -24.41 5.38
C VAL A 421 27.81 -24.98 3.98
N SER A 422 27.28 -24.17 3.05
CA SER A 422 27.07 -24.60 1.65
C SER A 422 28.41 -24.91 0.97
N PHE A 423 29.46 -24.13 1.23
CA PHE A 423 30.80 -24.38 0.71
C PHE A 423 31.43 -25.61 1.34
N ALA A 424 31.35 -25.74 2.67
CA ALA A 424 31.93 -26.85 3.42
C ALA A 424 31.30 -28.21 3.05
N THR A 425 29.97 -28.24 2.89
CA THR A 425 29.23 -29.50 2.62
C THR A 425 29.03 -29.79 1.14
N LYS A 426 29.27 -28.79 0.26
CA LYS A 426 28.91 -28.79 -1.17
C LYS A 426 27.41 -29.04 -1.42
N ASP A 427 26.57 -28.85 -0.40
CA ASP A 427 25.13 -29.08 -0.46
C ASP A 427 24.40 -27.88 0.15
N VAL A 428 23.67 -27.18 -0.72
CA VAL A 428 22.95 -25.98 -0.33
C VAL A 428 21.72 -26.30 0.51
N PHE A 429 21.16 -27.51 0.44
CA PHE A 429 20.00 -27.87 1.28
C PHE A 429 20.41 -28.06 2.75
N LYS A 430 21.60 -28.63 2.98
CA LYS A 430 22.15 -28.83 4.32
C LYS A 430 22.36 -27.52 5.07
N SER A 431 22.77 -26.45 4.39
CA SER A 431 22.99 -25.15 5.04
C SER A 431 21.71 -24.54 5.62
N PHE A 432 20.56 -24.78 4.98
CA PHE A 432 19.27 -24.34 5.50
C PHE A 432 18.79 -25.20 6.67
N ILE A 433 18.97 -26.53 6.59
CA ILE A 433 18.67 -27.42 7.73
C ILE A 433 19.51 -26.99 8.93
N THR A 434 20.80 -26.72 8.75
CA THR A 434 21.66 -26.26 9.85
C THR A 434 21.24 -24.91 10.42
N LEU A 435 20.75 -23.99 9.59
CA LEU A 435 20.22 -22.71 10.08
C LEU A 435 18.94 -22.93 10.88
N LEU A 436 18.04 -23.81 10.42
CA LEU A 436 16.82 -24.17 11.15
C LEU A 436 17.13 -24.89 12.47
N THR A 437 18.08 -25.81 12.51
CA THR A 437 18.46 -26.47 13.77
C THR A 437 19.08 -25.49 14.75
N LEU A 438 19.83 -24.48 14.28
CA LEU A 438 20.34 -23.41 15.13
C LEU A 438 19.22 -22.58 15.79
N THR A 439 18.03 -22.50 15.20
CA THR A 439 16.89 -21.81 15.85
C THR A 439 16.44 -22.46 17.15
N VAL A 440 16.85 -23.70 17.45
CA VAL A 440 16.60 -24.34 18.76
C VAL A 440 17.24 -23.53 19.90
N PHE A 441 18.36 -22.85 19.66
CA PHE A 441 18.98 -21.95 20.64
C PHE A 441 18.16 -20.68 20.92
N MET A 442 17.02 -20.49 20.24
CA MET A 442 16.07 -19.43 20.55
C MET A 442 15.02 -19.83 21.60
N PHE A 443 14.92 -21.11 21.97
CA PHE A 443 14.01 -21.55 23.02
C PHE A 443 14.54 -21.17 24.40
N PRO A 444 13.65 -20.79 25.35
CA PRO A 444 14.03 -20.56 26.73
C PRO A 444 14.62 -21.85 27.32
N GLY A 445 15.74 -21.73 28.04
CA GLY A 445 16.48 -22.85 28.63
C GLY A 445 17.64 -23.40 27.79
N PHE A 446 17.59 -23.28 26.45
CA PHE A 446 18.73 -23.63 25.59
C PHE A 446 19.65 -22.44 25.30
N ARG A 447 19.18 -21.22 25.57
CA ARG A 447 19.89 -19.98 25.32
C ARG A 447 20.84 -19.63 26.48
N LEU A 448 22.01 -20.26 26.47
CA LEU A 448 23.08 -20.04 27.45
C LEU A 448 23.75 -18.67 27.24
N ASN A 449 23.35 -17.65 28.00
CA ASN A 449 23.92 -16.29 28.00
C ASN A 449 24.11 -15.65 26.61
N ASP A 450 23.22 -15.97 25.66
CA ASP A 450 23.29 -15.50 24.29
C ASP A 450 24.63 -15.79 23.60
N LEU A 451 25.26 -16.91 23.96
CA LEU A 451 26.53 -17.34 23.39
C LEU A 451 26.38 -17.78 21.93
N VAL A 452 25.24 -18.33 21.55
CA VAL A 452 24.94 -18.63 20.16
C VAL A 452 24.27 -17.39 19.54
N PRO A 453 24.85 -16.77 18.50
CA PRO A 453 24.36 -15.52 17.91
C PRO A 453 23.13 -15.74 17.02
N VAL A 454 22.05 -16.29 17.58
CA VAL A 454 20.79 -16.58 16.90
C VAL A 454 19.67 -15.89 17.65
N GLY A 455 18.86 -15.10 16.93
CA GLY A 455 17.73 -14.39 17.53
C GLY A 455 18.07 -13.11 18.27
N LEU A 456 19.31 -12.59 18.17
CA LEU A 456 19.76 -11.43 18.97
C LEU A 456 19.13 -10.10 18.55
N ASN A 457 18.51 -10.04 17.37
CA ASN A 457 17.74 -8.89 16.90
C ASN A 457 16.26 -8.92 17.31
N SER A 458 15.88 -9.79 18.26
CA SER A 458 14.52 -9.86 18.80
C SER A 458 14.23 -8.63 19.65
N MET A 459 13.11 -7.95 19.41
CA MET A 459 12.77 -6.72 20.14
C MET A 459 12.47 -6.95 21.63
N GLY A 460 12.28 -8.20 22.06
CA GLY A 460 12.22 -8.56 23.47
C GLY A 460 13.44 -8.10 24.27
N TYR A 461 14.63 -8.06 23.67
CA TYR A 461 15.84 -7.56 24.36
C TYR A 461 15.77 -6.08 24.70
N VAL A 462 15.08 -5.27 23.87
CA VAL A 462 14.86 -3.85 24.16
C VAL A 462 13.90 -3.69 25.35
N LEU A 463 12.89 -4.56 25.45
CA LEU A 463 11.94 -4.55 26.57
C LEU A 463 12.57 -4.99 27.89
N GLU A 464 13.50 -5.94 27.84
CA GLU A 464 14.26 -6.41 29.00
C GLU A 464 15.38 -5.43 29.42
N GLY A 465 15.55 -4.32 28.71
CA GLY A 465 16.56 -3.30 29.03
C GLY A 465 18.01 -3.72 28.72
N HIS A 466 18.20 -4.72 27.85
CA HIS A 466 19.54 -5.12 27.43
C HIS A 466 20.20 -4.05 26.56
N SER A 467 21.52 -3.87 26.74
CA SER A 467 22.30 -2.94 25.92
C SER A 467 22.28 -3.33 24.44
N VAL A 468 21.59 -2.53 23.64
CA VAL A 468 21.45 -2.71 22.20
C VAL A 468 22.81 -2.68 21.49
N PHE A 469 23.74 -1.86 21.97
CA PHE A 469 25.10 -1.73 21.41
C PHE A 469 25.97 -2.96 21.71
N LEU A 470 25.80 -3.57 22.89
CA LEU A 470 26.53 -4.79 23.24
C LEU A 470 26.15 -5.94 22.30
N ILE A 471 24.86 -6.03 21.95
CA ILE A 471 24.37 -6.97 20.93
C ILE A 471 25.05 -6.72 19.58
N SER A 472 25.19 -5.47 19.16
CA SER A 472 25.91 -5.12 17.92
C SER A 472 27.36 -5.58 17.94
N ILE A 473 28.06 -5.36 19.06
CA ILE A 473 29.45 -5.78 19.24
C ILE A 473 29.55 -7.31 19.15
N LYS A 474 28.67 -8.04 19.86
CA LYS A 474 28.61 -9.51 19.79
C LYS A 474 28.43 -9.97 18.34
N LEU A 475 27.42 -9.46 17.64
CA LEU A 475 27.16 -9.84 16.24
C LEU A 475 28.33 -9.49 15.32
N ALA A 476 28.95 -8.32 15.49
CA ALA A 476 30.10 -7.91 14.68
C ALA A 476 31.31 -8.84 14.88
N VAL A 477 31.58 -9.29 16.11
CA VAL A 477 32.64 -10.27 16.41
C VAL A 477 32.36 -11.60 15.71
N TYR A 478 31.14 -12.13 15.80
CA TYR A 478 30.78 -13.38 15.11
C TYR A 478 30.88 -13.26 13.59
N ILE A 479 30.40 -12.17 13.01
CA ILE A 479 30.55 -11.89 11.57
C ILE A 479 32.03 -11.82 11.18
N ALA A 480 32.88 -11.18 11.98
CA ALA A 480 34.32 -11.12 11.71
C ALA A 480 34.95 -12.51 11.68
N ILE A 481 34.60 -13.37 12.64
CA ILE A 481 35.04 -14.78 12.69
C ILE A 481 34.56 -15.52 11.43
N GLU A 482 33.29 -15.38 11.05
CA GLU A 482 32.74 -16.01 9.86
C GLU A 482 33.44 -15.54 8.57
N VAL A 483 33.75 -14.25 8.46
CA VAL A 483 34.49 -13.72 7.31
C VAL A 483 35.89 -14.32 7.23
N VAL A 484 36.59 -14.49 8.36
CA VAL A 484 37.91 -15.16 8.39
C VAL A 484 37.78 -16.62 7.94
N VAL A 485 36.79 -17.35 8.44
CA VAL A 485 36.51 -18.74 8.02
C VAL A 485 36.18 -18.82 6.53
N LEU A 486 35.38 -17.89 6.02
CA LEU A 486 35.02 -17.83 4.61
C LEU A 486 36.23 -17.56 3.73
N GLN A 487 37.11 -16.63 4.12
CA GLN A 487 38.36 -16.35 3.41
C GLN A 487 39.28 -17.58 3.41
N TYR A 488 39.38 -18.30 4.53
CA TYR A 488 40.13 -19.55 4.60
C TYR A 488 39.59 -20.60 3.62
N LEU A 489 38.26 -20.79 3.57
CA LEU A 489 37.62 -21.72 2.64
C LEU A 489 37.84 -21.33 1.17
N PHE A 490 37.78 -20.04 0.85
CA PHE A 490 38.02 -19.54 -0.51
C PHE A 490 39.47 -19.69 -0.99
N ASN A 491 40.44 -19.76 -0.06
CA ASN A 491 41.85 -19.95 -0.39
C ASN A 491 42.25 -21.43 -0.53
N LYS A 492 41.37 -22.37 -0.19
CA LYS A 492 41.65 -23.81 -0.31
C LYS A 492 41.62 -24.22 -1.79
N LYS A 493 42.69 -24.89 -2.25
CA LYS A 493 42.93 -25.26 -3.68
C LYS A 493 41.91 -26.26 -4.27
N ASP A 494 40.99 -26.81 -3.47
CA ASP A 494 40.07 -27.88 -3.87
C ASP A 494 39.00 -27.47 -4.92
N TYR A 495 38.92 -26.19 -5.28
CA TYR A 495 37.98 -25.65 -6.28
C TYR A 495 38.67 -25.22 -7.60
N ILE A 496 39.99 -25.42 -7.72
CA ILE A 496 40.79 -25.15 -8.91
C ILE A 496 41.35 -26.49 -9.38
N VAL A 497 40.53 -27.31 -10.04
CA VAL A 497 40.98 -28.43 -10.88
C VAL A 497 40.28 -28.36 -12.21
#